data_AF-A0AAD4CIM7-F1
#
_entry.id   AF-A0AAD4CIM7-F1
#
_cell.length_a   1.000
_cell.length_b   1.000
_cell.length_c   1.000
_cell.angle_alpha   90.00
_cell.angle_beta   90.00
_cell.angle_gamma   90.00
#
_symmetry.space_group_name_H-M   'P 1'
#
loop_
_entity.id
_entity.type
_entity.pdbx_description
1 polymer ?
#
loop_
_entity_poly.entity_id
_entity_poly.type
_entity_poly.pdbx_seq_one_letter_code
_entity_poly.pdbx_strand_id
1 'polypeptide(L)'
;MRFLCLHGIGSNANVFQAQLASIQQALGSQHEFVFIQGEIPSQPGPGVDGLSNGPYYSFFSAPTAPQLHAAFDIIDQALDMDGPFDGVMGFSQGASIVASYLLRTSAPDCPFKCAAFFCASMPFNVESISFHALEDGSFKDSKTGEDVSDEIRLSIPEVLDLERYTGLRGQTLHRRYAPDGSAEINIPTMHMGSEGDLEQTLLGSWSLVEYSSTLQEGGKIYPMGPDTRGILLYSPGGYMGVQLLPKETKKVKSTIHDILAYTGRYWVAPQHDGRVIVKHHMQMCSAPEFEGSIQQRVVSLSGDRLTLSCPSFVSLEVSSGPAYKVFIK
;
A
#
# COMPACT_ATOMS: atom_id res chain seq x y z
N MET A 1 -17.59 -7.17 16.20
CA MET A 1 -16.82 -8.31 15.61
C MET A 1 -15.51 -8.47 16.36
N ARG A 2 -14.97 -9.68 16.42
CA ARG A 2 -13.66 -9.97 17.06
C ARG A 2 -12.60 -10.20 15.98
N PHE A 3 -11.47 -9.49 16.08
CA PHE A 3 -10.39 -9.56 15.10
C PHE A 3 -9.12 -10.12 15.72
N LEU A 4 -8.52 -11.12 15.07
CA LEU A 4 -7.16 -11.57 15.37
C LEU A 4 -6.15 -10.69 14.62
N CYS A 5 -5.13 -10.18 15.30
CA CYS A 5 -4.21 -9.18 14.77
C CYS A 5 -2.75 -9.63 14.83
N LEU A 6 -2.07 -9.71 13.67
CA LEU A 6 -0.67 -10.13 13.53
C LEU A 6 0.24 -8.95 13.14
N HIS A 7 1.28 -8.72 13.96
CA HIS A 7 2.26 -7.65 13.73
C HIS A 7 3.24 -7.96 12.59
N GLY A 8 4.01 -6.94 12.16
CA GLY A 8 5.06 -7.09 11.15
C GLY A 8 6.38 -7.60 11.72
N ILE A 9 7.33 -7.87 10.84
CA ILE A 9 8.72 -8.22 11.19
C ILE A 9 9.35 -7.13 12.07
N GLY A 10 10.15 -7.53 13.07
CA GLY A 10 10.87 -6.58 13.91
C GLY A 10 9.96 -5.68 14.74
N SER A 11 8.81 -6.20 15.16
CA SER A 11 7.80 -5.46 15.91
C SER A 11 7.29 -6.30 17.09
N ASN A 12 6.21 -5.89 17.73
CA ASN A 12 5.54 -6.67 18.76
C ASN A 12 4.04 -6.32 18.81
N ALA A 13 3.28 -7.11 19.56
CA ALA A 13 1.83 -6.94 19.70
C ALA A 13 1.44 -5.53 20.18
N ASN A 14 2.20 -4.94 21.12
CA ASN A 14 1.94 -3.60 21.65
C ASN A 14 2.15 -2.51 20.60
N VAL A 15 3.22 -2.61 19.80
CA VAL A 15 3.47 -1.67 18.70
C VAL A 15 2.35 -1.75 17.68
N PHE A 16 1.92 -2.95 17.31
CA PHE A 16 0.84 -3.10 16.33
C PHE A 16 -0.51 -2.59 16.87
N GLN A 17 -0.79 -2.80 18.16
CA GLN A 17 -1.94 -2.20 18.84
C GLN A 17 -1.89 -0.67 18.77
N ALA A 18 -0.74 -0.05 19.05
CA ALA A 18 -0.59 1.40 18.94
C ALA A 18 -0.79 1.88 17.49
N GLN A 19 -0.29 1.15 16.49
CA GLN A 19 -0.48 1.46 15.07
C GLN A 19 -1.94 1.35 14.62
N LEU A 20 -2.72 0.43 15.20
CA LEU A 20 -4.14 0.26 14.90
C LEU A 20 -5.08 1.18 15.69
N ALA A 21 -4.58 1.98 16.64
CA ALA A 21 -5.39 2.75 17.57
C ALA A 21 -6.47 3.62 16.89
N SER A 22 -6.13 4.32 15.80
CA SER A 22 -7.10 5.13 15.04
C SER A 22 -8.23 4.32 14.42
N ILE A 23 -7.93 3.10 13.95
CA ILE A 23 -8.92 2.18 13.38
C ILE A 23 -9.80 1.61 14.50
N GLN A 24 -9.20 1.22 15.62
CA GLN A 24 -9.94 0.75 16.80
C GLN A 24 -10.92 1.84 17.29
N GLN A 25 -10.46 3.09 17.36
CA GLN A 25 -11.31 4.23 17.73
C GLN A 25 -12.46 4.44 16.74
N ALA A 26 -12.18 4.38 15.43
CA ALA A 26 -13.19 4.57 14.38
C ALA A 26 -14.25 3.46 14.35
N LEU A 27 -13.85 2.21 14.60
CA LEU A 27 -14.77 1.06 14.66
C LEU A 27 -15.58 1.01 15.96
N GLY A 28 -15.14 1.72 17.00
CA GLY A 28 -15.84 1.84 18.27
C GLY A 28 -15.82 0.58 19.14
N SER A 29 -16.42 0.66 20.32
CA SER A 29 -16.33 -0.34 21.40
C SER A 29 -17.09 -1.65 21.15
N GLN A 30 -17.81 -1.78 20.03
CA GLN A 30 -18.49 -3.03 19.65
C GLN A 30 -17.55 -4.05 18.98
N HIS A 31 -16.28 -3.67 18.82
CA HIS A 31 -15.25 -4.46 18.18
C HIS A 31 -14.13 -4.77 19.16
N GLU A 32 -13.64 -6.00 19.13
CA GLU A 32 -12.52 -6.49 19.95
C GLU A 32 -11.35 -6.84 19.03
N PHE A 33 -10.15 -6.54 19.48
CA PHE A 33 -8.91 -6.75 18.73
C PHE A 33 -7.94 -7.52 19.64
N VAL A 34 -7.59 -8.74 19.23
CA VAL A 34 -6.67 -9.61 19.95
C VAL A 34 -5.35 -9.64 19.20
N PHE A 35 -4.32 -9.05 19.80
CA PHE A 35 -3.00 -8.92 19.20
C PHE A 35 -2.11 -10.08 19.66
N ILE A 36 -1.65 -10.89 18.71
CA ILE A 36 -0.77 -12.02 19.01
C ILE A 36 0.70 -11.68 18.75
N GLN A 37 1.56 -12.35 19.50
CA GLN A 37 2.98 -12.09 19.57
C GLN A 37 3.76 -13.15 18.79
N GLY A 38 4.58 -12.73 17.84
CA GLY A 38 5.57 -13.61 17.20
C GLY A 38 6.65 -14.04 18.19
N GLU A 39 7.22 -15.22 17.98
CA GLU A 39 8.13 -15.87 18.93
C GLU A 39 9.61 -15.71 18.59
N ILE A 40 9.96 -15.34 17.36
CA ILE A 40 11.36 -15.28 16.91
C ILE A 40 11.93 -13.90 17.24
N PRO A 41 12.95 -13.79 18.12
CA PRO A 41 13.58 -12.51 18.41
C PRO A 41 14.19 -11.88 17.16
N SER A 42 14.05 -10.57 17.01
CA SER A 42 14.57 -9.85 15.86
C SER A 42 15.05 -8.44 16.22
N GLN A 43 15.74 -7.80 15.27
CA GLN A 43 16.04 -6.38 15.33
C GLN A 43 14.78 -5.56 14.99
N PRO A 44 14.71 -4.28 15.40
CA PRO A 44 13.58 -3.43 15.03
C PRO A 44 13.39 -3.39 13.51
N GLY A 45 12.13 -3.50 13.09
CA GLY A 45 11.74 -3.37 11.69
C GLY A 45 11.78 -1.90 11.25
N PRO A 46 11.82 -1.63 9.93
CA PRO A 46 11.77 -0.27 9.43
C PRO A 46 10.56 0.50 9.97
N GLY A 47 10.79 1.68 10.53
CA GLY A 47 9.74 2.53 11.10
C GLY A 47 9.23 2.12 12.48
N VAL A 48 9.81 1.09 13.12
CA VAL A 48 9.55 0.73 14.52
C VAL A 48 10.49 1.46 15.48
N ASP A 49 11.68 1.86 14.99
CA ASP A 49 12.66 2.63 15.75
C ASP A 49 12.04 3.92 16.32
N GLY A 50 12.06 4.06 17.65
CA GLY A 50 11.50 5.20 18.37
C GLY A 50 10.04 5.07 18.82
N LEU A 51 9.31 4.04 18.38
CA LEU A 51 7.96 3.72 18.88
C LEU A 51 7.98 2.83 20.13
N SER A 52 9.01 1.98 20.24
CA SER A 52 9.23 1.07 21.36
C SER A 52 10.73 0.94 21.62
N ASN A 53 11.11 0.45 22.80
CA ASN A 53 12.50 0.08 23.11
C ASN A 53 12.74 -1.44 22.93
N GLY A 54 11.80 -2.15 22.31
CA GLY A 54 11.78 -3.60 22.23
C GLY A 54 11.28 -4.26 23.54
N PRO A 55 11.41 -5.60 23.65
CA PRO A 55 11.96 -6.51 22.65
C PRO A 55 11.11 -6.58 21.36
N TYR A 56 11.76 -6.95 20.26
CA TYR A 56 11.15 -7.10 18.94
C TYR A 56 11.18 -8.55 18.50
N TYR A 57 10.17 -8.90 17.73
CA TYR A 57 9.94 -10.26 17.28
C TYR A 57 9.42 -10.30 15.85
N SER A 58 9.50 -11.51 15.30
CA SER A 58 9.06 -11.91 13.99
C SER A 58 8.35 -13.25 14.11
N PHE A 59 7.54 -13.58 13.12
CA PHE A 59 6.89 -14.89 13.05
C PHE A 59 7.76 -15.93 12.32
N PHE A 60 8.58 -15.48 11.37
CA PHE A 60 9.64 -16.29 10.76
C PHE A 60 10.87 -15.42 10.48
N SER A 61 12.06 -16.03 10.48
CA SER A 61 13.31 -15.44 10.01
C SER A 61 13.70 -15.93 8.61
N ALA A 62 13.19 -17.09 8.19
CA ALA A 62 13.31 -17.61 6.84
C ALA A 62 12.04 -18.40 6.45
N PRO A 63 11.59 -18.36 5.18
CA PRO A 63 10.38 -19.04 4.73
C PRO A 63 10.58 -20.55 4.56
N THR A 64 11.09 -21.20 5.61
CA THR A 64 11.22 -22.65 5.70
C THR A 64 9.89 -23.26 6.11
N ALA A 65 9.63 -24.52 5.72
CA ALA A 65 8.40 -25.21 6.10
C ALA A 65 8.17 -25.21 7.62
N PRO A 66 9.17 -25.51 8.49
CA PRO A 66 8.95 -25.54 9.93
C PRO A 66 8.57 -24.17 10.51
N GLN A 67 9.18 -23.08 10.03
CA GLN A 67 8.86 -21.75 10.56
C GLN A 67 7.52 -21.21 10.06
N LEU A 68 7.16 -21.47 8.80
CA LEU A 68 5.85 -21.08 8.27
C LEU A 68 4.73 -21.87 8.95
N HIS A 69 4.90 -23.17 9.18
CA HIS A 69 3.94 -23.97 9.94
C HIS A 69 3.85 -23.52 11.40
N ALA A 70 4.98 -23.23 12.07
CA ALA A 70 4.93 -22.68 13.43
C ALA A 70 4.16 -21.35 13.50
N ALA A 71 4.28 -20.49 12.48
CA ALA A 71 3.48 -19.27 12.40
C ALA A 71 1.98 -19.55 12.20
N PHE A 72 1.62 -20.63 11.49
CA PHE A 72 0.23 -21.08 11.38
C PHE A 72 -0.29 -21.68 12.69
N ASP A 73 0.54 -22.45 13.38
CA ASP A 73 0.20 -23.03 14.69
C ASP A 73 -0.14 -21.93 15.71
N ILE A 74 0.53 -20.77 15.66
CA ILE A 74 0.18 -19.60 16.50
C ILE A 74 -1.25 -19.11 16.19
N ILE A 75 -1.67 -19.10 14.92
CA ILE A 75 -3.03 -18.71 14.51
C ILE A 75 -4.04 -19.77 14.99
N ASP A 76 -3.73 -21.05 14.79
CA ASP A 76 -4.58 -22.16 15.21
C ASP A 76 -4.76 -22.19 16.74
N GLN A 77 -3.67 -22.00 17.50
CA GLN A 77 -3.72 -21.88 18.96
C GLN A 77 -4.58 -20.69 19.43
N ALA A 78 -4.47 -19.54 18.76
CA ALA A 78 -5.31 -18.39 19.08
C ALA A 78 -6.79 -18.68 18.81
N LEU A 79 -7.10 -19.36 17.71
CA LEU A 79 -8.46 -19.79 17.36
C LEU A 79 -9.04 -20.76 18.41
N ASP A 80 -8.22 -21.71 18.88
CA ASP A 80 -8.64 -22.71 19.88
C ASP A 80 -8.82 -22.11 21.27
N MET A 81 -7.94 -21.21 21.69
CA MET A 81 -7.95 -20.65 23.05
C MET A 81 -8.88 -19.45 23.21
N ASP A 82 -8.82 -18.51 22.25
CA ASP A 82 -9.46 -17.20 22.37
C ASP A 82 -10.56 -16.99 21.32
N GLY A 83 -10.82 -17.97 20.45
CA GLY A 83 -11.87 -17.91 19.44
C GLY A 83 -13.30 -17.94 20.01
N PRO A 84 -14.32 -17.78 19.16
CA PRO A 84 -14.23 -17.55 17.72
C PRO A 84 -13.84 -16.10 17.38
N PHE A 85 -13.16 -15.93 16.23
CA PHE A 85 -12.88 -14.64 15.61
C PHE A 85 -13.75 -14.46 14.36
N ASP A 86 -14.24 -13.24 14.13
CA ASP A 86 -14.99 -12.90 12.92
C ASP A 86 -14.05 -12.53 11.77
N GLY A 87 -12.88 -11.98 12.05
CA GLY A 87 -11.94 -11.56 11.01
C GLY A 87 -10.50 -11.60 11.47
N VAL A 88 -9.59 -11.41 10.52
CA VAL A 88 -8.15 -11.42 10.76
C VAL A 88 -7.49 -10.20 10.13
N MET A 89 -6.55 -9.58 10.83
CA MET A 89 -5.79 -8.43 10.37
C MET A 89 -4.30 -8.74 10.45
N GLY A 90 -3.54 -8.40 9.42
CA GLY A 90 -2.10 -8.57 9.43
C GLY A 90 -1.36 -7.35 8.88
N PHE A 91 -0.21 -7.03 9.46
CA PHE A 91 0.69 -6.00 8.96
C PHE A 91 1.99 -6.60 8.42
N SER A 92 2.41 -6.17 7.23
CA SER A 92 3.66 -6.56 6.57
C SER A 92 3.90 -8.09 6.59
N GLN A 93 4.87 -8.58 7.36
CA GLN A 93 5.10 -10.02 7.52
C GLN A 93 3.88 -10.77 8.08
N GLY A 94 3.19 -10.21 9.08
CA GLY A 94 1.95 -10.79 9.62
C GLY A 94 0.86 -10.89 8.57
N ALA A 95 0.75 -9.89 7.68
CA ALA A 95 -0.19 -9.90 6.56
C ALA A 95 0.13 -11.04 5.56
N SER A 96 1.41 -11.22 5.24
CA SER A 96 1.90 -12.30 4.38
C SER A 96 1.58 -13.68 4.96
N ILE A 97 1.72 -13.86 6.27
CA ILE A 97 1.38 -15.11 6.97
C ILE A 97 -0.11 -15.37 6.94
N VAL A 98 -0.93 -14.36 7.27
CA VAL A 98 -2.39 -14.49 7.20
C VAL A 98 -2.84 -14.87 5.79
N ALA A 99 -2.28 -14.25 4.76
CA ALA A 99 -2.61 -14.59 3.38
C ALA A 99 -2.15 -16.02 3.02
N SER A 100 -0.94 -16.43 3.45
CA SER A 100 -0.43 -17.79 3.23
C SER A 100 -1.30 -18.84 3.94
N TYR A 101 -1.73 -18.53 5.16
CA TYR A 101 -2.64 -19.33 5.96
C TYR A 101 -3.98 -19.48 5.23
N LEU A 102 -4.58 -18.40 4.74
CA LEU A 102 -5.88 -18.43 4.06
C LEU A 102 -5.87 -19.10 2.68
N LEU A 103 -4.72 -19.11 1.99
CA LEU A 103 -4.58 -19.68 0.64
C LEU A 103 -4.28 -21.19 0.63
N ARG A 104 -3.94 -21.79 1.78
CA ARG A 104 -3.58 -23.23 1.84
C ARG A 104 -4.77 -24.11 1.47
N THR A 105 -4.55 -25.13 0.63
CA THR A 105 -5.62 -26.04 0.20
C THR A 105 -5.99 -27.06 1.28
N SER A 106 -5.10 -27.24 2.27
CA SER A 106 -5.25 -28.17 3.38
C SER A 106 -6.27 -27.77 4.47
N ALA A 107 -6.83 -26.55 4.42
CA ALA A 107 -7.84 -26.07 5.38
C ALA A 107 -9.14 -25.64 4.68
N PRO A 108 -10.08 -26.57 4.42
CA PRO A 108 -11.28 -26.30 3.61
C PRO A 108 -12.27 -25.33 4.28
N ASP A 109 -12.27 -25.24 5.61
CA ASP A 109 -13.14 -24.33 6.36
C ASP A 109 -12.34 -23.12 6.83
N CYS A 110 -12.54 -21.97 6.17
CA CYS A 110 -11.95 -20.72 6.62
C CYS A 110 -12.63 -20.27 7.93
N PRO A 111 -11.88 -20.10 9.04
CA PRO A 111 -12.48 -19.73 10.32
C PRO A 111 -12.90 -18.25 10.39
N PHE A 112 -12.50 -17.45 9.41
CA PHE A 112 -12.74 -16.00 9.37
C PHE A 112 -13.78 -15.63 8.31
N LYS A 113 -14.56 -14.58 8.59
CA LYS A 113 -15.55 -14.01 7.65
C LYS A 113 -14.96 -12.90 6.78
N CYS A 114 -13.83 -12.29 7.18
CA CYS A 114 -13.12 -11.29 6.41
C CYS A 114 -11.65 -11.16 6.84
N ALA A 115 -10.82 -10.58 5.96
CA ALA A 115 -9.42 -10.29 6.26
C ALA A 115 -9.01 -8.86 5.86
N ALA A 116 -8.10 -8.24 6.61
CA ALA A 116 -7.51 -6.94 6.30
C ALA A 116 -5.98 -7.02 6.29
N PHE A 117 -5.37 -6.58 5.20
CA PHE A 117 -3.93 -6.67 4.94
C PHE A 117 -3.34 -5.27 4.86
N PHE A 118 -2.37 -4.97 5.72
CA PHE A 118 -1.72 -3.68 5.81
C PHE A 118 -0.26 -3.81 5.37
N CYS A 119 0.15 -3.12 4.32
CA CYS A 119 1.51 -3.13 3.76
C CYS A 119 2.06 -4.55 3.53
N ALA A 120 1.21 -5.46 3.06
CA ALA A 120 1.54 -6.88 2.97
C ALA A 120 2.67 -7.17 1.97
N SER A 121 3.62 -8.02 2.37
CA SER A 121 4.49 -8.69 1.40
C SER A 121 3.75 -9.89 0.79
N MET A 122 4.12 -10.28 -0.43
CA MET A 122 3.51 -11.43 -1.09
C MET A 122 3.55 -12.69 -0.21
N PRO A 123 2.46 -13.48 -0.15
CA PRO A 123 2.38 -14.70 0.65
C PRO A 123 3.29 -15.81 0.12
N PHE A 124 3.74 -16.68 1.02
CA PHE A 124 4.49 -17.88 0.72
C PHE A 124 3.55 -19.06 0.48
N ASN A 125 3.81 -19.82 -0.58
CA ASN A 125 3.08 -21.04 -0.87
C ASN A 125 3.78 -22.22 -0.21
N VAL A 126 3.25 -22.66 0.94
CA VAL A 126 3.76 -23.83 1.68
C VAL A 126 3.59 -25.15 0.91
N GLU A 127 2.74 -25.17 -0.11
CA GLU A 127 2.50 -26.33 -0.99
C GLU A 127 3.34 -26.27 -2.28
N SER A 128 4.14 -25.21 -2.46
CA SER A 128 5.03 -25.09 -3.62
C SER A 128 6.18 -26.11 -3.53
N ILE A 129 6.73 -26.46 -4.69
CA ILE A 129 8.06 -27.05 -4.75
C ILE A 129 9.03 -26.04 -4.09
N SER A 130 9.87 -26.52 -3.18
CA SER A 130 10.87 -25.70 -2.49
C SER A 130 12.11 -25.47 -3.35
N PHE A 131 12.99 -24.59 -2.88
CA PHE A 131 14.33 -24.41 -3.43
C PHE A 131 15.37 -24.43 -2.31
N HIS A 132 16.58 -24.87 -2.64
CA HIS A 132 17.75 -24.88 -1.77
C HIS A 132 18.55 -23.60 -1.95
N ALA A 133 18.83 -22.90 -0.85
CA ALA A 133 19.80 -21.82 -0.82
C ALA A 133 21.19 -22.39 -0.56
N LEU A 134 22.09 -22.29 -1.54
CA LEU A 134 23.43 -22.86 -1.46
C LEU A 134 24.41 -21.91 -0.75
N GLU A 135 25.54 -22.47 -0.28
CA GLU A 135 26.56 -21.69 0.42
C GLU A 135 27.21 -20.63 -0.46
N ASP A 136 27.24 -20.84 -1.78
CA ASP A 136 27.77 -19.89 -2.78
C ASP A 136 26.79 -18.74 -3.11
N GLY A 137 25.59 -18.74 -2.51
CA GLY A 137 24.55 -17.74 -2.73
C GLY A 137 23.69 -17.97 -3.98
N SER A 138 23.84 -19.11 -4.65
CA SER A 138 22.91 -19.56 -5.70
C SER A 138 21.71 -20.33 -5.11
N PHE A 139 20.66 -20.44 -5.92
CA PHE A 139 19.43 -21.13 -5.53
C PHE A 139 19.11 -22.24 -6.54
N LYS A 140 18.78 -23.43 -6.03
CA LYS A 140 18.42 -24.58 -6.88
C LYS A 140 17.05 -25.12 -6.55
N ASP A 141 16.27 -25.47 -7.57
CA ASP A 141 14.99 -26.15 -7.36
C ASP A 141 15.20 -27.48 -6.62
N SER A 142 14.43 -27.72 -5.56
CA SER A 142 14.61 -28.91 -4.70
C SER A 142 14.19 -30.21 -5.39
N LYS A 143 13.43 -30.16 -6.49
CA LYS A 143 12.98 -31.33 -7.23
C LYS A 143 13.80 -31.56 -8.50
N THR A 144 14.04 -30.52 -9.30
CA THR A 144 14.74 -30.65 -10.59
C THR A 144 16.24 -30.43 -10.48
N GLY A 145 16.71 -29.71 -9.45
CA GLY A 145 18.11 -29.32 -9.30
C GLY A 145 18.56 -28.21 -10.25
N GLU A 146 17.63 -27.62 -11.01
CA GLU A 146 17.89 -26.50 -11.92
C GLU A 146 18.22 -25.22 -11.14
N ASP A 147 19.03 -24.36 -11.74
CA ASP A 147 19.33 -23.03 -11.19
C ASP A 147 18.11 -22.13 -11.35
N VAL A 148 17.60 -21.64 -10.22
CA VAL A 148 16.44 -20.76 -10.12
C VAL A 148 16.81 -19.41 -9.52
N SER A 149 18.10 -19.07 -9.52
CA SER A 149 18.61 -17.88 -8.82
C SER A 149 17.97 -16.58 -9.32
N ASP A 150 17.78 -16.44 -10.63
CA ASP A 150 17.17 -15.23 -11.19
C ASP A 150 15.67 -15.12 -10.87
N GLU A 151 14.95 -16.24 -10.89
CA GLU A 151 13.54 -16.32 -10.46
C GLU A 151 13.39 -15.90 -8.99
N ILE A 152 14.22 -16.46 -8.10
CA ILE A 152 14.15 -16.20 -6.66
C ILE A 152 14.55 -14.75 -6.33
N ARG A 153 15.57 -14.21 -6.99
CA ARG A 153 15.98 -12.80 -6.81
C ARG A 153 14.89 -11.81 -7.24
N LEU A 154 14.10 -12.16 -8.26
CA LEU A 154 12.99 -11.34 -8.71
C LEU A 154 11.76 -11.47 -7.82
N SER A 155 11.44 -12.69 -7.39
CA SER A 155 10.21 -12.97 -6.62
C SER A 155 10.35 -12.67 -5.13
N ILE A 156 11.54 -12.89 -4.54
CA ILE A 156 11.84 -12.67 -3.13
C ILE A 156 13.13 -11.83 -3.02
N PRO A 157 13.12 -10.56 -3.44
CA PRO A 157 14.32 -9.72 -3.42
C PRO A 157 14.93 -9.61 -2.02
N GLU A 158 14.14 -9.80 -0.98
CA GLU A 158 14.60 -9.73 0.41
C GLU A 158 15.57 -10.87 0.78
N VAL A 159 15.63 -11.98 0.04
CA VAL A 159 16.68 -13.03 0.27
C VAL A 159 18.09 -12.54 -0.05
N LEU A 160 18.23 -11.40 -0.72
CA LEU A 160 19.52 -10.74 -0.94
C LEU A 160 20.00 -9.97 0.29
N ASP A 161 19.08 -9.64 1.21
CA ASP A 161 19.38 -8.97 2.46
C ASP A 161 19.81 -10.01 3.51
N LEU A 162 21.11 -10.33 3.50
CA LEU A 162 21.72 -11.31 4.40
C LEU A 162 21.70 -10.89 5.88
N GLU A 163 21.54 -9.60 6.17
CA GLU A 163 21.34 -9.12 7.54
C GLU A 163 19.92 -9.38 8.02
N ARG A 164 18.94 -9.27 7.12
CA ARG A 164 17.53 -9.56 7.41
C ARG A 164 17.21 -11.05 7.43
N TYR A 165 17.82 -11.83 6.55
CA TYR A 165 17.68 -13.29 6.46
C TYR A 165 18.96 -13.99 6.91
N THR A 166 19.29 -13.83 8.20
CA THR A 166 20.44 -14.53 8.79
C THR A 166 20.22 -16.04 8.77
N GLY A 167 21.23 -16.79 8.33
CA GLY A 167 21.18 -18.26 8.32
C GLY A 167 20.33 -18.88 7.21
N LEU A 168 20.04 -18.14 6.14
CA LEU A 168 19.29 -18.64 4.98
C LEU A 168 20.08 -19.66 4.15
N ARG A 169 21.42 -19.60 4.17
CA ARG A 169 22.30 -20.55 3.46
C ARG A 169 22.18 -21.95 4.06
N GLY A 170 22.16 -22.95 3.19
CA GLY A 170 21.97 -24.36 3.55
C GLY A 170 20.53 -24.73 3.87
N GLN A 171 19.58 -23.80 3.79
CA GLN A 171 18.17 -24.04 4.08
C GLN A 171 17.37 -24.40 2.82
N THR A 172 16.23 -25.05 3.05
CA THR A 172 15.20 -25.32 2.05
C THR A 172 14.02 -24.39 2.29
N LEU A 173 13.62 -23.65 1.25
CA LEU A 173 12.73 -22.49 1.35
C LEU A 173 11.54 -22.62 0.40
N HIS A 174 10.43 -22.01 0.77
CA HIS A 174 9.23 -21.96 -0.07
C HIS A 174 9.20 -20.76 -1.00
N ARG A 175 8.56 -20.94 -2.15
CA ARG A 175 8.30 -19.87 -3.11
C ARG A 175 7.12 -19.01 -2.66
N ARG A 176 7.01 -17.82 -3.23
CA ARG A 176 5.81 -17.00 -3.13
C ARG A 176 4.71 -17.53 -4.06
N TYR A 177 3.47 -17.19 -3.75
CA TYR A 177 2.41 -17.29 -4.75
C TYR A 177 2.72 -16.39 -5.95
N ALA A 178 2.43 -16.88 -7.16
CA ALA A 178 2.61 -16.10 -8.37
C ALA A 178 1.57 -14.96 -8.45
N PRO A 179 1.93 -13.77 -8.94
CA PRO A 179 1.01 -12.66 -9.13
C PRO A 179 0.16 -12.81 -10.41
N ASP A 180 -0.19 -14.03 -10.78
CA ASP A 180 -0.88 -14.39 -12.03
C ASP A 180 -2.39 -14.63 -11.85
N GLY A 181 -2.89 -14.49 -10.62
CA GLY A 181 -4.29 -14.73 -10.26
C GLY A 181 -4.65 -16.22 -10.14
N SER A 182 -3.67 -17.12 -10.11
CA SER A 182 -3.90 -18.56 -9.92
C SER A 182 -4.41 -18.94 -8.53
N ALA A 183 -4.27 -18.05 -7.54
CA ALA A 183 -4.68 -18.26 -6.16
C ALA A 183 -5.56 -17.10 -5.68
N GLU A 184 -6.68 -17.44 -5.04
CA GLU A 184 -7.68 -16.48 -4.56
C GLU A 184 -8.07 -16.78 -3.10
N ILE A 185 -8.14 -15.74 -2.28
CA ILE A 185 -8.66 -15.83 -0.90
C ILE A 185 -10.18 -15.75 -0.97
N ASN A 186 -10.86 -16.83 -0.60
CA ASN A 186 -12.32 -16.99 -0.77
C ASN A 186 -13.19 -16.28 0.29
N ILE A 187 -12.67 -15.23 0.94
CA ILE A 187 -13.41 -14.39 1.88
C ILE A 187 -13.22 -12.91 1.51
N PRO A 188 -14.15 -12.01 1.89
CA PRO A 188 -13.95 -10.57 1.71
C PRO A 188 -12.60 -10.09 2.26
N THR A 189 -11.80 -9.44 1.41
CA THR A 189 -10.48 -8.91 1.79
C THR A 189 -10.39 -7.40 1.57
N MET A 190 -9.67 -6.72 2.46
CA MET A 190 -9.27 -5.32 2.31
C MET A 190 -7.74 -5.27 2.29
N HIS A 191 -7.17 -4.53 1.34
CA HIS A 191 -5.72 -4.37 1.18
C HIS A 191 -5.38 -2.88 1.27
N MET A 192 -4.42 -2.53 2.13
CA MET A 192 -3.89 -1.17 2.29
C MET A 192 -2.37 -1.21 2.22
N GLY A 193 -1.80 -0.98 1.05
CA GLY A 193 -0.36 -1.04 0.81
C GLY A 193 0.36 0.30 0.90
N SER A 194 1.70 0.22 0.87
CA SER A 194 2.64 1.33 0.68
C SER A 194 3.26 1.29 -0.72
N GLU A 195 3.49 2.49 -1.28
CA GLU A 195 4.15 2.85 -2.55
C GLU A 195 3.65 2.18 -3.85
N GLY A 196 3.64 0.85 -3.96
CA GLY A 196 3.11 0.13 -5.14
C GLY A 196 1.59 0.21 -5.28
N ASP A 197 0.90 0.41 -4.15
CA ASP A 197 -0.56 0.54 -4.11
C ASP A 197 -1.04 1.92 -4.51
N LEU A 198 -0.23 2.98 -4.42
CA LEU A 198 -0.68 4.30 -4.84
C LEU A 198 -0.78 4.41 -6.36
N GLU A 199 0.18 3.87 -7.11
CA GLU A 199 0.06 3.87 -8.57
C GLU A 199 -1.19 3.12 -9.03
N GLN A 200 -1.47 1.98 -8.42
CA GLN A 200 -2.68 1.18 -8.67
C GLN A 200 -3.96 1.87 -8.18
N THR A 201 -3.94 2.45 -6.99
CA THR A 201 -5.10 3.16 -6.41
C THR A 201 -5.43 4.39 -7.24
N LEU A 202 -4.44 5.08 -7.82
CA LEU A 202 -4.68 6.22 -8.70
C LEU A 202 -5.35 5.79 -10.02
N LEU A 203 -5.17 4.55 -10.47
CA LEU A 203 -5.71 4.11 -11.77
C LEU A 203 -7.22 4.26 -11.85
N GLY A 204 -7.69 4.64 -13.03
CA GLY A 204 -9.10 4.77 -13.34
C GLY A 204 -9.55 6.22 -13.49
N SER A 205 -10.85 6.43 -13.27
CA SER A 205 -11.53 7.69 -13.50
C SER A 205 -12.04 8.29 -12.20
N TRP A 206 -11.70 9.55 -11.98
CA TRP A 206 -12.07 10.33 -10.81
C TRP A 206 -12.92 11.52 -11.23
N SER A 207 -14.01 11.80 -10.53
CA SER A 207 -14.93 12.92 -10.69
C SER A 207 -14.70 14.01 -9.66
N LEU A 208 -14.51 15.26 -10.08
CA LEU A 208 -14.23 16.38 -9.18
C LEU A 208 -15.31 16.57 -8.10
N VAL A 209 -14.90 16.66 -6.84
CA VAL A 209 -15.76 17.07 -5.70
C VAL A 209 -15.64 18.55 -5.46
N GLU A 210 -14.40 19.05 -5.40
CA GLU A 210 -14.13 20.42 -5.00
C GLU A 210 -12.82 20.91 -5.61
N TYR A 211 -12.79 22.18 -6.00
CA TYR A 211 -11.59 22.83 -6.48
C TYR A 211 -11.42 24.15 -5.74
N SER A 212 -10.47 24.19 -4.81
CA SER A 212 -10.32 25.33 -3.91
C SER A 212 -8.86 25.69 -3.66
N SER A 213 -8.63 26.90 -3.17
CA SER A 213 -7.32 27.35 -2.72
C SER A 213 -7.45 28.06 -1.36
N THR A 214 -6.44 27.91 -0.51
CA THR A 214 -6.38 28.54 0.81
C THR A 214 -5.41 29.71 0.72
N LEU A 215 -5.85 30.92 1.05
CA LEU A 215 -5.02 32.12 1.06
C LEU A 215 -4.09 32.13 2.29
N GLN A 216 -2.93 32.79 2.18
CA GLN A 216 -1.97 32.90 3.28
C GLN A 216 -2.55 33.64 4.50
N GLU A 217 -3.41 34.63 4.27
CA GLU A 217 -4.08 35.42 5.32
C GLU A 217 -5.30 34.70 5.94
N GLY A 218 -5.55 33.45 5.54
CA GLY A 218 -6.78 32.73 5.85
C GLY A 218 -7.90 33.07 4.86
N GLY A 219 -8.81 32.11 4.67
CA GLY A 219 -9.88 32.20 3.68
C GLY A 219 -9.72 31.20 2.54
N LYS A 220 -10.87 30.71 2.06
CA LYS A 220 -10.99 29.70 1.00
C LYS A 220 -11.59 30.34 -0.24
N ILE A 221 -10.92 30.21 -1.37
CA ILE A 221 -11.39 30.67 -2.67
C ILE A 221 -11.65 29.48 -3.60
N TYR A 222 -12.54 29.66 -4.58
CA TYR A 222 -12.84 28.65 -5.61
C TYR A 222 -12.40 29.19 -6.98
N PRO A 223 -11.21 28.81 -7.49
CA PRO A 223 -10.61 29.46 -8.66
C PRO A 223 -11.43 29.37 -9.96
N MET A 224 -12.31 28.38 -10.08
CA MET A 224 -13.24 28.20 -11.20
C MET A 224 -14.72 28.23 -10.75
N GLY A 225 -14.97 28.78 -9.55
CA GLY A 225 -16.28 28.81 -8.93
C GLY A 225 -16.62 27.54 -8.13
N PRO A 226 -17.56 27.65 -7.17
CA PRO A 226 -17.89 26.56 -6.25
C PRO A 226 -18.57 25.36 -6.93
N ASP A 227 -19.15 25.57 -8.11
CA ASP A 227 -19.83 24.55 -8.89
C ASP A 227 -18.95 23.97 -10.04
N THR A 228 -17.63 24.05 -9.91
CA THR A 228 -16.71 23.45 -10.89
C THR A 228 -16.96 21.94 -10.99
N ARG A 229 -16.97 21.41 -12.22
CA ARG A 229 -17.02 19.97 -12.50
C ARG A 229 -15.76 19.56 -13.22
N GLY A 230 -15.40 18.29 -13.10
CA GLY A 230 -14.21 17.82 -13.79
C GLY A 230 -13.99 16.33 -13.67
N ILE A 231 -13.07 15.84 -14.50
CA ILE A 231 -12.63 14.45 -14.53
C ILE A 231 -11.11 14.42 -14.52
N LEU A 232 -10.55 13.50 -13.74
CA LEU A 232 -9.16 13.09 -13.79
C LEU A 232 -9.08 11.62 -14.18
N LEU A 233 -8.23 11.31 -15.16
CA LEU A 233 -7.98 9.96 -15.63
C LEU A 233 -6.50 9.63 -15.39
N TYR A 234 -6.24 8.46 -14.81
CA TYR A 234 -4.93 7.83 -14.79
C TYR A 234 -4.99 6.49 -15.51
N SER A 235 -4.12 6.32 -16.50
CA SER A 235 -4.03 5.08 -17.28
C SER A 235 -2.87 4.20 -16.79
N PRO A 236 -3.01 2.87 -16.89
CA PRO A 236 -1.92 1.93 -16.55
C PRO A 236 -0.62 2.18 -17.33
N GLY A 237 -0.70 2.84 -18.50
CA GLY A 237 0.45 3.16 -19.33
C GLY A 237 1.25 4.40 -18.89
N GLY A 238 0.97 4.95 -17.69
CA GLY A 238 1.64 6.15 -17.19
C GLY A 238 1.18 7.44 -17.86
N TYR A 239 -0.02 7.46 -18.44
CA TYR A 239 -0.64 8.67 -19.00
C TYR A 239 -1.77 9.17 -18.11
N MET A 240 -1.94 10.49 -18.08
CA MET A 240 -2.97 11.16 -17.31
C MET A 240 -3.68 12.22 -18.13
N GLY A 241 -4.92 12.52 -17.74
CA GLY A 241 -5.70 13.60 -18.32
C GLY A 241 -6.60 14.26 -17.30
N VAL A 242 -6.62 15.59 -17.26
CA VAL A 242 -7.46 16.40 -16.39
C VAL A 242 -8.31 17.31 -17.24
N GLN A 243 -9.59 17.41 -16.89
CA GLN A 243 -10.52 18.37 -17.46
C GLN A 243 -11.31 18.99 -16.31
N LEU A 244 -11.22 20.31 -16.14
CA LEU A 244 -12.01 21.09 -15.21
C LEU A 244 -12.81 22.11 -15.99
N LEU A 245 -14.09 22.26 -15.63
CA LEU A 245 -15.05 23.13 -16.29
C LEU A 245 -15.89 23.85 -15.22
N PRO A 246 -15.96 25.20 -15.25
CA PRO A 246 -16.89 25.92 -14.37
C PRO A 246 -18.35 25.64 -14.79
N LYS A 247 -19.32 26.01 -13.95
CA LYS A 247 -20.76 25.89 -14.27
C LYS A 247 -21.25 26.93 -15.30
N GLU A 248 -20.39 27.76 -15.87
CA GLU A 248 -20.83 28.89 -16.71
C GLU A 248 -21.43 28.52 -18.08
N THR A 249 -22.38 29.36 -18.50
CA THR A 249 -23.34 29.19 -19.60
C THR A 249 -22.94 29.90 -20.91
N LYS A 250 -21.68 30.33 -21.04
CA LYS A 250 -21.21 31.11 -22.20
C LYS A 250 -21.04 30.22 -23.43
N LYS A 251 -21.52 30.69 -24.60
CA LYS A 251 -21.43 29.97 -25.90
C LYS A 251 -20.02 29.99 -26.52
N VAL A 252 -19.13 30.88 -26.07
CA VAL A 252 -17.79 31.09 -26.65
C VAL A 252 -16.76 31.16 -25.52
N LYS A 253 -15.65 30.42 -25.67
CA LYS A 253 -14.50 30.41 -24.74
C LYS A 253 -13.60 31.62 -25.03
N SER A 254 -13.04 32.21 -23.98
CA SER A 254 -12.29 33.47 -24.00
C SER A 254 -11.07 33.49 -23.06
N THR A 255 -11.07 32.73 -21.95
CA THR A 255 -9.98 32.71 -20.96
C THR A 255 -9.74 31.31 -20.38
N ILE A 256 -8.62 31.10 -19.67
CA ILE A 256 -8.32 29.85 -18.93
C ILE A 256 -9.33 29.54 -17.82
N HIS A 257 -10.09 30.55 -17.36
CA HIS A 257 -11.20 30.34 -16.43
C HIS A 257 -12.38 29.60 -17.08
N ASP A 258 -12.46 29.57 -18.42
CA ASP A 258 -13.54 28.91 -19.15
C ASP A 258 -13.32 27.40 -19.31
N ILE A 259 -12.05 26.94 -19.30
CA ILE A 259 -11.68 25.52 -19.26
C ILE A 259 -10.21 25.38 -18.84
N LEU A 260 -9.95 24.44 -17.93
CA LEU A 260 -8.60 23.95 -17.65
C LEU A 260 -8.53 22.48 -18.05
N ALA A 261 -7.85 22.18 -19.14
CA ALA A 261 -7.66 20.83 -19.62
C ALA A 261 -6.17 20.58 -19.90
N TYR A 262 -5.63 19.47 -19.41
CA TYR A 262 -4.27 19.09 -19.72
C TYR A 262 -4.11 17.57 -19.71
N THR A 263 -3.15 17.09 -20.48
CA THR A 263 -2.85 15.65 -20.61
C THR A 263 -1.34 15.45 -20.73
N GLY A 264 -0.85 14.31 -20.28
CA GLY A 264 0.53 13.91 -20.50
C GLY A 264 0.94 12.71 -19.68
N ARG A 265 2.21 12.64 -19.29
CA ARG A 265 2.75 11.54 -18.48
C ARG A 265 2.59 11.81 -17.00
N TYR A 266 2.45 10.76 -16.20
CA TYR A 266 2.57 10.85 -14.75
C TYR A 266 3.46 9.76 -14.18
N TRP A 267 3.97 9.99 -12.98
CA TRP A 267 4.67 8.99 -12.17
C TRP A 267 4.60 9.37 -10.70
N VAL A 268 4.67 8.38 -9.82
CA VAL A 268 4.74 8.59 -8.36
C VAL A 268 6.20 8.73 -7.94
N ALA A 269 6.46 9.68 -7.04
CA ALA A 269 7.76 9.96 -6.46
C ALA A 269 7.61 10.02 -4.93
N PRO A 270 7.95 8.94 -4.20
CA PRO A 270 7.95 8.98 -2.75
C PRO A 270 8.98 9.99 -2.23
N GLN A 271 8.70 10.58 -1.07
CA GLN A 271 9.59 11.50 -0.39
C GLN A 271 10.12 10.87 0.89
N HIS A 272 11.34 11.26 1.30
CA HIS A 272 11.98 10.77 2.53
C HIS A 272 11.20 11.10 3.82
N ASP A 273 10.27 12.06 3.77
CA ASP A 273 9.42 12.46 4.89
C ASP A 273 8.09 11.67 4.98
N GLY A 274 7.95 10.59 4.19
CA GLY A 274 6.75 9.75 4.13
C GLY A 274 5.61 10.35 3.30
N ARG A 275 5.78 11.54 2.71
CA ARG A 275 4.80 12.10 1.77
C ARG A 275 4.92 11.44 0.41
N VAL A 276 3.80 11.36 -0.30
CA VAL A 276 3.75 10.84 -1.66
C VAL A 276 3.46 11.99 -2.61
N ILE A 277 4.32 12.15 -3.62
CA ILE A 277 4.15 13.16 -4.66
C ILE A 277 3.85 12.46 -5.98
N VAL A 278 2.74 12.82 -6.62
CA VAL A 278 2.52 12.53 -8.04
C VAL A 278 3.04 13.70 -8.86
N LYS A 279 3.79 13.38 -9.92
CA LYS A 279 4.29 14.37 -10.88
C LYS A 279 3.48 14.25 -12.17
N HIS A 280 2.88 15.35 -12.62
CA HIS A 280 2.21 15.46 -13.91
C HIS A 280 3.11 16.23 -14.88
N HIS A 281 3.58 15.57 -15.94
CA HIS A 281 4.22 16.24 -17.05
C HIS A 281 3.15 16.67 -18.06
N MET A 282 2.90 17.97 -18.16
CA MET A 282 1.84 18.54 -18.99
C MET A 282 2.29 18.64 -20.45
N GLN A 283 2.08 17.57 -21.22
CA GLN A 283 2.47 17.52 -22.63
C GLN A 283 1.53 18.33 -23.54
N MET A 284 0.26 18.44 -23.18
CA MET A 284 -0.72 19.31 -23.82
C MET A 284 -1.51 20.01 -22.73
N CYS A 285 -1.69 21.33 -22.84
CA CYS A 285 -2.40 22.14 -21.83
C CYS A 285 -3.22 23.23 -22.51
N SER A 286 -4.44 23.51 -22.02
CA SER A 286 -5.26 24.63 -22.48
C SER A 286 -4.72 26.01 -22.05
N ALA A 287 -3.77 26.01 -21.12
CA ALA A 287 -3.05 27.18 -20.61
C ALA A 287 -1.59 27.06 -21.09
N PRO A 288 -1.20 27.79 -22.16
CA PRO A 288 0.11 27.66 -22.82
C PRO A 288 1.31 27.85 -21.88
N GLU A 289 1.16 28.64 -20.82
CA GLU A 289 2.18 28.89 -19.81
C GLU A 289 2.61 27.64 -19.03
N PHE A 290 1.81 26.58 -19.03
CA PHE A 290 2.10 25.34 -18.32
C PHE A 290 2.53 24.19 -19.23
N GLU A 291 2.48 24.37 -20.55
CA GLU A 291 2.85 23.33 -21.50
C GLU A 291 4.35 22.97 -21.36
N GLY A 292 4.65 21.68 -21.29
CA GLY A 292 5.99 21.15 -21.00
C GLY A 292 6.40 21.20 -19.52
N SER A 293 5.60 21.79 -18.62
CA SER A 293 5.95 21.87 -17.21
C SER A 293 5.70 20.56 -16.45
N ILE A 294 6.46 20.34 -15.37
CA ILE A 294 6.22 19.24 -14.42
C ILE A 294 5.55 19.82 -13.19
N GLN A 295 4.30 19.42 -12.97
CA GLN A 295 3.48 19.82 -11.84
C GLN A 295 3.53 18.76 -10.74
N GLN A 296 3.96 19.16 -9.55
CA GLN A 296 4.02 18.28 -8.38
C GLN A 296 2.74 18.39 -7.57
N ARG A 297 2.19 17.25 -7.16
CA ARG A 297 0.98 17.17 -6.34
C ARG A 297 1.21 16.22 -5.16
N VAL A 298 1.09 16.71 -3.95
CA VAL A 298 1.05 15.89 -2.73
C VAL A 298 -0.28 15.14 -2.73
N VAL A 299 -0.19 13.81 -2.60
CA VAL A 299 -1.33 12.90 -2.61
C VAL A 299 -1.77 12.59 -1.18
N SER A 300 -3.08 12.65 -0.96
CA SER A 300 -3.74 12.12 0.23
C SER A 300 -4.97 11.34 -0.20
N LEU A 301 -5.05 10.08 0.21
CA LEU A 301 -6.16 9.17 -0.07
C LEU A 301 -6.92 8.90 1.23
N SER A 302 -8.24 8.97 1.19
CA SER A 302 -9.13 8.62 2.30
C SER A 302 -10.38 7.95 1.75
N GLY A 303 -10.43 6.62 1.80
CA GLY A 303 -11.50 5.83 1.21
C GLY A 303 -11.59 6.03 -0.31
N ASP A 304 -12.76 6.46 -0.80
CA ASP A 304 -13.05 6.77 -2.20
C ASP A 304 -12.67 8.21 -2.60
N ARG A 305 -11.85 8.91 -1.80
CA ARG A 305 -11.49 10.32 -2.04
C ARG A 305 -10.01 10.50 -2.25
N LEU A 306 -9.67 11.11 -3.39
CA LEU A 306 -8.33 11.54 -3.76
C LEU A 306 -8.20 13.05 -3.59
N THR A 307 -7.23 13.48 -2.79
CA THR A 307 -6.87 14.89 -2.65
C THR A 307 -5.49 15.13 -3.26
N LEU A 308 -5.44 16.04 -4.23
CA LEU A 308 -4.20 16.52 -4.85
C LEU A 308 -3.94 17.95 -4.42
N SER A 309 -2.81 18.20 -3.77
CA SER A 309 -2.45 19.53 -3.25
C SER A 309 -1.06 19.99 -3.70
N CYS A 310 -0.84 21.31 -3.78
CA CYS A 310 0.47 21.85 -4.12
C CYS A 310 1.44 21.68 -2.93
N PRO A 311 2.70 21.26 -3.15
CA PRO A 311 3.67 21.03 -2.07
C PRO A 311 4.10 22.29 -1.32
N SER A 312 3.87 23.48 -1.88
CA SER A 312 4.22 24.76 -1.26
C SER A 312 3.21 25.86 -1.62
N PHE A 313 3.14 26.92 -0.80
CA PHE A 313 2.42 28.13 -1.16
C PHE A 313 3.13 28.81 -2.35
N VAL A 314 2.38 29.11 -3.40
CA VAL A 314 2.89 29.85 -4.55
C VAL A 314 2.37 31.28 -4.47
N SER A 315 3.27 32.26 -4.58
CA SER A 315 2.88 33.68 -4.66
C SER A 315 2.11 33.93 -5.96
N LEU A 316 0.92 34.50 -5.86
CA LEU A 316 0.09 34.84 -7.02
C LEU A 316 0.58 36.11 -7.77
N GLU A 317 1.59 36.82 -7.27
CA GLU A 317 1.96 38.15 -7.78
C GLU A 317 3.23 38.22 -8.63
N VAL A 318 4.03 37.16 -8.77
CA VAL A 318 5.26 37.22 -9.57
C VAL A 318 5.37 35.99 -10.49
N SER A 319 5.02 36.21 -11.76
CA SER A 319 5.13 35.31 -12.93
C SER A 319 4.31 34.00 -12.94
N SER A 320 3.22 34.06 -13.73
CA SER A 320 2.53 33.01 -14.50
C SER A 320 2.29 31.64 -13.85
N GLY A 321 1.23 31.55 -13.04
CA GLY A 321 0.45 30.32 -12.93
C GLY A 321 -0.12 30.05 -11.53
N PRO A 322 -1.43 29.82 -11.36
CA PRO A 322 -1.96 29.63 -10.01
C PRO A 322 -1.71 28.20 -9.49
N ALA A 323 -1.43 28.11 -8.19
CA ALA A 323 -1.41 26.86 -7.44
C ALA A 323 -2.83 26.45 -7.05
N TYR A 324 -3.16 25.17 -7.25
CA TYR A 324 -4.51 24.68 -7.05
C TYR A 324 -4.55 23.43 -6.18
N LYS A 325 -5.51 23.35 -5.25
CA LYS A 325 -5.93 22.09 -4.62
C LYS A 325 -7.13 21.54 -5.38
N VAL A 326 -7.01 20.28 -5.81
CA VAL A 326 -8.08 19.56 -6.51
C VAL A 326 -8.52 18.42 -5.60
N PHE A 327 -9.78 18.45 -5.17
CA PHE A 327 -10.44 17.36 -4.45
C PHE A 327 -11.28 16.59 -5.45
N ILE A 328 -11.02 15.30 -5.58
CA ILE A 328 -11.63 14.45 -6.61
C ILE A 328 -12.19 13.19 -5.90
N LYS A 329 -13.36 12.74 -6.34
CA LYS A 329 -14.06 11.53 -5.93
C LYS A 329 -13.89 10.42 -6.96
#